data_AF-A0A2H1H8E5-F1
#
_entry.id   AF-A0A2H1H8E5-F1
#
_cell.length_a   1.000
_cell.length_b   1.000
_cell.length_c   1.000
_cell.angle_alpha   90.00
_cell.angle_beta   90.00
_cell.angle_gamma   90.00
#
_symmetry.space_group_name_H-M   'P 1'
#
loop_
_entity.id
_entity.type
_entity.pdbx_description
1 polymer ?
#
loop_
_entity_poly.entity_id
_entity_poly.type
_entity_poly.pdbx_seq_one_letter_code
_entity_poly.pdbx_strand_id
1 'polypeptide(L)'
;MCASDDSADEKVIFTAAAQYNDRVLRKLQKALKRQPDVDISSALPARYQSLLASKKGFNEVSKASDQVAIKQASQSPPPDMPRRSSWTIDKTQPASIVYSLSSTVQAVLNEENLMWSESGHELSLALAGTLESATFLFNSVSSRHHFVAHFGDHVVVKAISEPDSTEYSTLQFLETRSPTIPAPRPHGVISIGNTWYMFMDLVPGVNLETVWPSLTEPQKEAISRDLNILLQQLRAVAFKPGTPLGGVGGQGCKDFRRHIRTSDAPIYSTEQLWNFMYGNARRKDTVYGKFLRKQTFPPRKQNIVFIHGDFRPANIMVDHSDEANIRITGLIDWEMSGFYPEDMECIKATNNLSSLDCDEWYLHLPELIDPRHHLESWYADLMWDPYVV
;
A
#
# COMPACT_ATOMS: atom_id res chain seq x y z
N MET A 1 5.06 -60.63 15.52
CA MET A 1 5.72 -60.00 14.36
C MET A 1 5.21 -58.58 14.28
N CYS A 2 5.94 -57.64 14.87
CA CYS A 2 5.70 -56.20 14.71
C CYS A 2 6.48 -55.76 13.48
N ALA A 3 5.82 -55.14 12.52
CA ALA A 3 6.46 -54.41 11.44
C ALA A 3 6.10 -52.94 11.61
N SER A 4 7.10 -52.21 12.09
CA SER A 4 7.41 -50.78 11.90
C SER A 4 6.38 -49.92 11.16
N ASP A 5 5.81 -48.96 11.88
CA ASP A 5 5.15 -47.78 11.34
C ASP A 5 6.09 -46.59 11.58
N ASP A 6 7.08 -46.43 10.69
CA ASP A 6 7.90 -45.22 10.57
C ASP A 6 7.28 -44.40 9.44
N SER A 7 6.28 -43.57 9.77
CA SER A 7 5.96 -42.41 8.94
C SER A 7 6.47 -41.18 9.68
N ALA A 8 7.59 -40.66 9.19
CA ALA A 8 8.13 -39.39 9.61
C ALA A 8 7.06 -38.31 9.41
N ASP A 9 6.72 -37.59 10.48
CA ASP A 9 5.98 -36.34 10.43
C ASP A 9 6.76 -35.33 9.58
N GLU A 10 6.48 -35.33 8.27
CA GLU A 10 6.82 -34.23 7.39
C GLU A 10 6.09 -33.00 7.93
N LYS A 11 6.84 -32.02 8.47
CA LYS A 11 6.32 -30.69 8.78
C LYS A 11 5.67 -30.12 7.52
N VAL A 12 4.33 -30.24 7.43
CA VAL A 12 3.55 -29.68 6.33
C VAL A 12 3.69 -28.16 6.40
N ILE A 13 4.51 -27.61 5.50
CA ILE A 13 4.63 -26.16 5.32
C ILE A 13 3.31 -25.68 4.71
N PHE A 14 2.49 -24.99 5.51
CA PHE A 14 1.25 -24.38 5.04
C PHE A 14 1.56 -23.13 4.23
N THR A 15 1.87 -23.30 2.95
CA THR A 15 2.02 -22.19 2.01
C THR A 15 0.74 -21.35 1.93
N ALA A 16 0.85 -20.07 1.57
CA ALA A 16 -0.33 -19.22 1.36
C ALA A 16 -1.33 -19.82 0.36
N ALA A 17 -0.83 -20.56 -0.63
CA ALA A 17 -1.64 -21.35 -1.56
C ALA A 17 -2.38 -22.51 -0.86
N ALA A 18 -1.69 -23.27 0.00
CA ALA A 18 -2.29 -24.36 0.75
C ALA A 18 -3.39 -23.86 1.71
N GLN A 19 -3.14 -22.76 2.42
CA GLN A 19 -4.13 -22.14 3.30
C GLN A 19 -5.35 -21.59 2.55
N TYR A 20 -5.13 -21.04 1.36
CA TYR A 20 -6.22 -20.60 0.49
C TYR A 20 -7.09 -21.77 0.02
N ASN A 21 -6.45 -22.87 -0.39
CA ASN A 21 -7.15 -24.10 -0.78
C ASN A 21 -7.96 -24.68 0.38
N ASP A 22 -7.39 -24.73 1.59
CA ASP A 22 -8.12 -25.20 2.77
C ASP A 22 -9.36 -24.34 3.07
N ARG A 23 -9.25 -23.01 2.96
CA ARG A 23 -10.38 -22.10 3.16
C ARG A 23 -11.47 -22.31 2.11
N VAL A 24 -11.10 -22.53 0.85
CA VAL A 24 -12.04 -22.80 -0.23
C VAL A 24 -12.70 -24.16 -0.03
N LEU A 25 -11.95 -25.18 0.38
CA LEU A 25 -12.46 -26.52 0.69
C LEU A 25 -13.50 -26.49 1.81
N ARG A 26 -13.26 -25.76 2.91
CA ARG A 26 -14.24 -25.59 4.00
C ARG A 26 -15.54 -24.94 3.52
N LYS A 27 -15.47 -23.97 2.60
CA LYS A 27 -16.65 -23.34 2.00
C LYS A 27 -17.41 -24.31 1.09
N LEU A 28 -16.70 -25.08 0.26
CA LEU A 28 -17.29 -26.11 -0.59
C LEU A 28 -18.00 -27.20 0.24
N GLN A 29 -17.35 -27.69 1.30
CA GLN A 29 -17.95 -28.66 2.21
C GLN A 29 -19.23 -28.13 2.84
N LYS A 30 -19.27 -26.84 3.21
CA LYS A 30 -20.49 -26.21 3.74
C LYS A 30 -21.59 -26.09 2.68
N ALA A 31 -21.23 -25.76 1.43
CA ALA A 31 -22.16 -25.69 0.32
C ALA A 31 -22.79 -27.06 0.02
N LEU A 32 -21.97 -28.11 -0.09
CA LEU A 32 -22.41 -29.49 -0.33
C LEU A 32 -23.26 -30.05 0.83
N LYS A 33 -22.93 -29.72 2.08
CA LYS A 33 -23.78 -30.10 3.23
C LYS A 33 -25.16 -29.44 3.19
N ARG A 34 -25.26 -28.22 2.65
CA ARG A 34 -26.54 -27.50 2.52
C ARG A 34 -27.34 -27.98 1.32
N GLN A 35 -26.67 -28.27 0.21
CA GLN A 35 -27.26 -28.71 -1.04
C GLN A 35 -26.31 -29.74 -1.70
N PRO A 36 -26.58 -31.05 -1.55
CA PRO A 36 -25.68 -32.10 -2.04
C PRO A 36 -25.50 -32.15 -3.56
N ASP A 37 -26.47 -31.61 -4.32
CA ASP A 37 -26.49 -31.56 -5.78
C ASP A 37 -26.03 -30.20 -6.35
N VAL A 38 -25.40 -29.34 -5.54
CA VAL A 38 -24.89 -28.05 -6.00
C VAL A 38 -23.81 -28.23 -7.07
N ASP A 39 -23.89 -27.45 -8.15
CA ASP A 39 -22.82 -27.37 -9.15
C ASP A 39 -21.56 -26.82 -8.47
N ILE A 40 -20.55 -27.69 -8.32
CA ILE A 40 -19.30 -27.39 -7.64
C ILE A 40 -18.58 -26.20 -8.29
N SER A 41 -18.70 -26.03 -9.62
CA SER A 41 -18.08 -24.92 -10.33
C SER A 41 -18.67 -23.57 -9.92
N SER A 42 -19.97 -23.54 -9.64
CA SER A 42 -20.69 -22.37 -9.13
C SER A 42 -20.39 -22.06 -7.65
N ALA A 43 -19.96 -23.06 -6.89
CA ALA A 43 -19.63 -22.93 -5.46
C ALA A 43 -18.17 -22.50 -5.23
N LEU A 44 -17.32 -22.56 -6.26
CA LEU A 44 -15.96 -22.02 -6.23
C LEU A 44 -15.97 -20.49 -6.36
N PRO A 45 -15.03 -19.77 -5.73
CA PRO A 45 -14.86 -18.34 -5.97
C PRO A 45 -14.61 -18.06 -7.46
N ALA A 46 -15.28 -17.06 -8.04
CA ALA A 46 -15.15 -16.70 -9.47
C ALA A 46 -13.70 -16.43 -9.93
N ARG A 47 -12.80 -16.07 -9.00
CA ARG A 47 -11.38 -15.78 -9.24
C ARG A 47 -10.44 -16.82 -8.64
N TYR A 48 -10.94 -18.00 -8.27
CA TYR A 48 -10.19 -19.05 -7.56
C TYR A 48 -8.82 -19.34 -8.19
N GLN A 49 -8.80 -19.59 -9.50
CA GLN A 49 -7.58 -19.96 -10.22
C GLN A 49 -6.54 -18.83 -10.24
N SER A 50 -6.96 -17.58 -10.45
CA SER A 50 -6.07 -16.41 -10.43
C SER A 50 -5.51 -16.12 -9.04
N LEU A 51 -6.32 -16.28 -7.98
CA LEU A 51 -5.91 -16.07 -6.60
C LEU A 51 -5.00 -17.19 -6.10
N LEU A 52 -5.25 -18.43 -6.53
CA LEU A 52 -4.37 -19.56 -6.25
C LEU A 52 -3.00 -19.37 -6.92
N ALA A 53 -2.97 -18.94 -8.18
CA ALA A 53 -1.72 -18.68 -8.91
C ALA A 53 -0.89 -17.56 -8.24
N SER A 54 -1.54 -16.44 -7.88
CA SER A 54 -0.90 -15.35 -7.13
C SER A 54 -0.29 -15.82 -5.81
N LYS A 55 -0.96 -16.75 -5.11
CA LYS A 55 -0.49 -17.30 -3.83
C LYS A 55 0.58 -18.39 -3.95
N LYS A 56 0.76 -18.97 -5.15
CA LYS A 56 1.85 -19.92 -5.45
C LYS A 56 3.15 -19.20 -5.83
N GLY A 57 3.05 -18.06 -6.50
CA GLY A 57 4.20 -17.29 -7.01
C GLY A 57 5.15 -16.72 -5.96
N PHE A 58 4.86 -16.86 -4.66
CA PHE A 58 5.71 -16.38 -3.57
C PHE A 58 6.72 -17.41 -3.04
N ASN A 59 6.63 -18.71 -3.39
CA ASN A 59 7.39 -19.76 -2.70
C ASN A 59 8.25 -20.71 -3.58
N GLU A 60 8.40 -20.47 -4.89
CA GLU A 60 9.16 -21.38 -5.79
C GLU A 60 10.47 -20.77 -6.35
N VAL A 61 11.20 -19.97 -5.56
CA VAL A 61 12.61 -19.62 -5.86
C VAL A 61 13.60 -20.31 -4.92
N SER A 62 13.14 -21.00 -3.88
CA SER A 62 14.03 -21.61 -2.88
C SER A 62 13.79 -23.12 -2.78
N LYS A 63 14.26 -23.90 -3.77
CA LYS A 63 14.67 -25.32 -3.67
C LYS A 63 14.87 -25.91 -5.07
N ALA A 64 16.01 -25.64 -5.70
CA ALA A 64 16.64 -26.55 -6.67
C ALA A 64 18.00 -26.01 -7.12
N SER A 65 19.02 -26.19 -6.30
CA SER A 65 20.39 -26.21 -6.80
C SER A 65 21.24 -27.10 -5.91
N ASP A 66 21.20 -28.40 -6.19
CA ASP A 66 22.40 -29.22 -6.12
C ASP A 66 22.30 -30.44 -7.04
N GLN A 67 23.23 -30.46 -7.99
CA GLN A 67 23.83 -31.61 -8.69
C GLN A 67 23.22 -32.16 -10.00
N VAL A 68 23.87 -31.70 -11.09
CA VAL A 68 24.58 -32.49 -12.14
C VAL A 68 23.84 -32.88 -13.45
N ALA A 69 24.47 -32.37 -14.53
CA ALA A 69 24.65 -32.92 -15.89
C ALA A 69 23.63 -32.68 -17.02
N ILE A 70 23.94 -31.64 -17.82
CA ILE A 70 24.20 -31.65 -19.28
C ILE A 70 23.34 -32.59 -20.15
N LYS A 71 22.49 -32.00 -21.00
CA LYS A 71 22.42 -32.30 -22.45
C LYS A 71 21.74 -31.17 -23.23
N GLN A 72 22.32 -30.85 -24.38
CA GLN A 72 21.99 -29.74 -25.27
C GLN A 72 20.66 -29.93 -26.05
N ALA A 73 20.10 -28.77 -26.41
CA ALA A 73 19.35 -28.43 -27.63
C ALA A 73 17.89 -28.91 -27.78
N SER A 74 16.94 -27.99 -27.62
CA SER A 74 16.15 -27.46 -28.74
C SER A 74 15.31 -26.26 -28.27
N GLN A 75 15.28 -25.23 -29.12
CA GLN A 75 14.62 -23.95 -28.87
C GLN A 75 13.11 -24.14 -28.66
N SER A 76 12.62 -23.68 -27.52
CA SER A 76 11.21 -23.34 -27.32
C SER A 76 11.17 -21.88 -26.86
N PRO A 77 10.35 -21.00 -27.46
CA PRO A 77 10.28 -19.62 -27.01
C PRO A 77 9.82 -19.59 -25.54
N PRO A 78 10.29 -18.62 -24.73
CA PRO A 78 9.85 -18.49 -23.36
C PRO A 78 8.31 -18.33 -23.32
N PRO A 79 7.64 -18.91 -22.30
CA PRO A 79 6.20 -18.81 -22.15
C PRO A 79 5.78 -17.33 -22.12
N ASP A 80 4.73 -17.03 -22.89
CA ASP A 80 4.17 -15.70 -23.14
C ASP A 80 4.36 -14.72 -21.98
N MET A 81 5.04 -13.60 -22.28
CA MET A 81 4.97 -12.35 -21.54
C MET A 81 3.51 -12.07 -21.12
N PRO A 82 3.26 -11.54 -19.91
CA PRO A 82 1.93 -11.11 -19.53
C PRO A 82 1.40 -10.15 -20.62
N ARG A 83 0.21 -10.49 -21.12
CA ARG A 83 -0.52 -9.75 -22.17
C ARG A 83 -0.44 -8.23 -21.93
N ARG A 84 -0.13 -7.49 -23.01
CA ARG A 84 -0.14 -6.01 -23.14
C ARG A 84 -0.79 -5.29 -21.96
N SER A 85 0.01 -4.47 -21.28
CA SER A 85 -0.39 -3.61 -20.18
C SER A 85 -1.65 -2.81 -20.54
N SER A 86 -2.70 -2.96 -19.74
CA SER A 86 -4.04 -2.40 -20.02
C SER A 86 -4.17 -0.94 -19.60
N TRP A 87 -3.10 -0.15 -19.65
CA TRP A 87 -3.18 1.29 -19.40
C TRP A 87 -3.79 1.97 -20.63
N THR A 88 -4.55 3.03 -20.42
CA THR A 88 -5.14 3.82 -21.50
C THR A 88 -5.24 5.27 -21.09
N ILE A 89 -4.70 6.16 -21.93
CA ILE A 89 -4.96 7.59 -21.86
C ILE A 89 -6.02 7.94 -22.92
N ASP A 90 -7.02 8.73 -22.53
CA ASP A 90 -7.94 9.33 -23.49
C ASP A 90 -7.27 10.50 -24.20
N LYS A 91 -6.62 10.21 -25.35
CA LYS A 91 -5.93 11.20 -26.19
C LYS A 91 -6.90 12.27 -26.76
N THR A 92 -8.21 12.09 -26.65
CA THR A 92 -9.22 13.05 -27.14
C THR A 92 -9.55 14.14 -26.12
N GLN A 93 -9.17 13.95 -24.85
CA GLN A 93 -9.41 14.92 -23.80
C GLN A 93 -8.19 15.83 -23.64
N PRO A 94 -8.39 17.15 -23.48
CA PRO A 94 -7.30 18.07 -23.19
C PRO A 94 -6.72 17.85 -21.80
N ALA A 95 -5.40 17.95 -21.66
CA ALA A 95 -4.75 17.97 -20.37
C ALA A 95 -4.86 19.36 -19.74
N SER A 96 -5.09 19.42 -18.42
CA SER A 96 -5.01 20.64 -17.63
C SER A 96 -3.91 20.51 -16.58
N ILE A 97 -3.11 21.56 -16.41
CA ILE A 97 -2.09 21.60 -15.36
C ILE A 97 -2.78 21.95 -14.04
N VAL A 98 -2.87 20.98 -13.13
CA VAL A 98 -3.46 21.16 -11.80
C VAL A 98 -2.44 21.79 -10.86
N TYR A 99 -1.20 21.29 -10.93
CA TYR A 99 -0.06 21.84 -10.22
C TYR A 99 1.12 22.00 -11.18
N SER A 100 1.82 23.14 -11.08
CA SER A 100 2.89 23.52 -12.01
C SER A 100 3.93 22.42 -12.20
N LEU A 101 4.25 22.14 -13.46
CA LEU A 101 5.23 21.14 -13.83
C LEU A 101 6.65 21.67 -13.66
N SER A 102 7.54 20.86 -13.08
CA SER A 102 8.97 21.18 -12.96
C SER A 102 9.65 21.20 -14.34
N SER A 103 10.83 21.83 -14.43
CA SER A 103 11.62 21.83 -15.66
C SER A 103 12.00 20.42 -16.13
N THR A 104 12.17 19.49 -15.18
CA THR A 104 12.48 18.08 -15.47
C THR A 104 11.32 17.40 -16.20
N VAL A 105 10.09 17.54 -15.68
CA VAL A 105 8.90 16.96 -16.33
C VAL A 105 8.58 17.67 -17.63
N GLN A 106 8.75 18.99 -17.69
CA GLN A 106 8.62 19.75 -18.94
C GLN A 106 9.59 19.20 -20.01
N ALA A 107 10.85 18.92 -19.67
CA ALA A 107 11.80 18.35 -20.61
C ALA A 107 11.41 16.94 -21.09
N VAL A 108 10.91 16.10 -20.18
CA VAL A 108 10.44 14.73 -20.50
C VAL A 108 9.20 14.75 -21.42
N LEU A 109 8.31 15.73 -21.25
CA LEU A 109 7.11 15.87 -22.06
C LEU A 109 7.32 16.72 -23.34
N ASN A 110 8.42 17.46 -23.46
CA ASN A 110 8.73 18.35 -24.58
C ASN A 110 9.75 17.74 -25.56
N GLU A 111 9.53 16.52 -26.06
CA GLU A 111 10.44 15.92 -27.05
C GLU A 111 10.59 16.75 -28.35
N GLU A 112 9.70 17.73 -28.64
CA GLU A 112 9.73 18.50 -29.90
C GLU A 112 9.52 20.03 -29.79
N ASN A 113 9.92 20.71 -28.69
CA ASN A 113 9.80 22.18 -28.60
C ASN A 113 8.36 22.72 -28.83
N LEU A 114 7.34 21.90 -28.58
CA LEU A 114 5.94 22.30 -28.68
C LEU A 114 5.65 23.29 -27.53
N MET A 115 5.47 24.57 -27.86
CA MET A 115 4.83 25.48 -26.92
C MET A 115 3.42 24.94 -26.66
N TRP A 116 3.13 24.59 -25.41
CA TRP A 116 1.81 24.11 -25.04
C TRP A 116 0.78 25.18 -25.36
N SER A 117 -0.09 24.89 -26.32
CA SER A 117 -1.26 25.72 -26.60
C SER A 117 -2.18 25.74 -25.38
N GLU A 118 -2.99 26.80 -25.25
CA GLU A 118 -4.07 26.85 -24.25
C GLU A 118 -5.04 25.66 -24.37
N SER A 119 -5.03 24.92 -25.48
CA SER A 119 -5.94 23.81 -25.74
C SER A 119 -5.62 22.53 -24.95
N GLY A 120 -4.41 22.36 -24.42
CA GLY A 120 -4.00 21.20 -23.61
C GLY A 120 -3.92 19.84 -24.33
N HIS A 121 -4.32 19.74 -25.61
CA HIS A 121 -4.30 18.46 -26.35
C HIS A 121 -2.90 17.96 -26.65
N GLU A 122 -1.96 18.86 -26.94
CA GLU A 122 -0.55 18.53 -27.18
C GLU A 122 0.06 17.86 -25.95
N LEU A 123 -0.30 18.32 -24.76
CA LEU A 123 0.18 17.76 -23.50
C LEU A 123 -0.41 16.35 -23.24
N SER A 124 -1.67 16.10 -23.60
CA SER A 124 -2.25 14.75 -23.57
C SER A 124 -1.54 13.79 -24.53
N LEU A 125 -1.26 14.25 -25.75
CA LEU A 125 -0.54 13.46 -26.76
C LEU A 125 0.90 13.20 -26.34
N ALA A 126 1.59 14.20 -25.80
CA ALA A 126 2.95 14.10 -25.29
C ALA A 126 3.04 13.05 -24.18
N LEU A 127 2.22 13.16 -23.12
CA LEU A 127 2.21 12.17 -22.05
C LEU A 127 1.92 10.77 -22.57
N ALA A 128 0.94 10.64 -23.49
CA ALA A 128 0.63 9.34 -24.04
C ALA A 128 1.78 8.74 -24.85
N GLY A 129 2.53 9.57 -25.60
CA GLY A 129 3.76 9.16 -26.28
C GLY A 129 4.86 8.75 -25.30
N THR A 130 5.10 9.53 -24.25
CA THR A 130 6.10 9.19 -23.22
C THR A 130 5.76 7.89 -22.49
N LEU A 131 4.46 7.59 -22.27
CA LEU A 131 4.05 6.32 -21.68
C LEU A 131 4.23 5.10 -22.58
N GLU A 132 4.31 5.28 -23.90
CA GLU A 132 4.58 4.16 -24.84
C GLU A 132 6.00 3.60 -24.65
N SER A 133 6.95 4.42 -24.17
CA SER A 133 8.33 4.02 -23.86
C SER A 133 8.61 3.86 -22.36
N ALA A 134 7.63 4.09 -21.49
CA ALA A 134 7.80 4.02 -20.04
C ALA A 134 7.90 2.59 -19.51
N THR A 135 8.62 2.43 -18.41
CA THR A 135 8.67 1.17 -17.66
C THR A 135 7.64 1.22 -16.53
N PHE A 136 6.73 0.24 -16.51
CA PHE A 136 5.66 0.17 -15.52
C PHE A 136 6.15 -0.55 -14.25
N LEU A 137 6.10 0.14 -13.12
CA LEU A 137 6.41 -0.40 -11.79
C LEU A 137 5.19 -1.10 -11.18
N PHE A 138 3.99 -0.58 -11.46
CA PHE A 138 2.74 -1.13 -10.96
C PHE A 138 1.61 -0.90 -11.96
N ASN A 139 0.68 -1.85 -12.08
CA ASN A 139 -0.54 -1.70 -12.86
C ASN A 139 -1.70 -2.41 -12.17
N SER A 140 -2.78 -1.66 -11.91
CA SER A 140 -3.98 -2.23 -11.28
C SER A 140 -4.72 -3.15 -12.24
N VAL A 141 -5.02 -4.36 -11.75
CA VAL A 141 -5.83 -5.34 -12.51
C VAL A 141 -7.30 -4.90 -12.59
N SER A 142 -7.76 -4.02 -11.69
CA SER A 142 -9.15 -3.56 -11.61
C SER A 142 -9.38 -2.16 -12.18
N SER A 143 -8.33 -1.36 -12.41
CA SER A 143 -8.45 -0.02 -13.01
C SER A 143 -7.35 0.22 -14.04
N ARG A 144 -7.76 0.58 -15.26
CA ARG A 144 -6.85 0.98 -16.35
C ARG A 144 -6.23 2.38 -16.14
N HIS A 145 -6.73 3.10 -15.14
CA HIS A 145 -6.34 4.46 -14.79
C HIS A 145 -5.66 4.52 -13.41
N HIS A 146 -5.17 3.37 -12.92
CA HIS A 146 -4.36 3.28 -11.72
C HIS A 146 -3.09 2.48 -12.02
N PHE A 147 -1.99 3.19 -12.23
CA PHE A 147 -0.69 2.62 -12.50
C PHE A 147 0.43 3.53 -12.00
N VAL A 148 1.62 2.96 -11.88
CA VAL A 148 2.87 3.68 -11.61
C VAL A 148 3.86 3.30 -12.71
N ALA A 149 4.42 4.29 -13.38
CA ALA A 149 5.43 4.10 -14.42
C ALA A 149 6.57 5.10 -14.22
N HIS A 150 7.76 4.79 -14.71
CA HIS A 150 8.89 5.70 -14.68
C HIS A 150 9.44 5.99 -16.09
N PHE A 151 10.01 7.18 -16.22
CA PHE A 151 10.67 7.68 -17.41
C PHE A 151 12.16 7.89 -17.09
N GLY A 152 13.02 7.14 -17.78
CA GLY A 152 14.45 7.12 -17.45
C GLY A 152 14.71 6.76 -15.99
N ASP A 153 15.77 7.31 -15.41
CA ASP A 153 16.26 6.91 -14.08
C ASP A 153 15.77 7.81 -12.93
N HIS A 154 14.91 8.80 -13.20
CA HIS A 154 14.67 9.89 -12.25
C HIS A 154 13.21 10.29 -12.02
N VAL A 155 12.29 10.04 -12.96
CA VAL A 155 10.90 10.54 -12.86
C VAL A 155 9.91 9.39 -12.86
N VAL A 156 9.00 9.41 -11.90
CA VAL A 156 7.82 8.54 -11.81
C VAL A 156 6.56 9.34 -12.15
N VAL A 157 5.62 8.70 -12.84
CA VAL A 157 4.23 9.12 -12.94
C VAL A 157 3.32 8.10 -12.25
N LYS A 158 2.50 8.58 -11.31
CA LYS A 158 1.40 7.83 -10.69
C LYS A 158 0.09 8.35 -11.28
N ALA A 159 -0.65 7.46 -11.95
CA ALA A 159 -1.98 7.75 -12.46
C ALA A 159 -3.03 7.35 -11.40
N ILE A 160 -3.95 8.25 -11.09
CA ILE A 160 -5.03 8.04 -10.11
C ILE A 160 -6.38 8.49 -10.69
N SER A 161 -7.42 7.69 -10.47
CA SER A 161 -8.74 7.86 -11.11
C SER A 161 -9.66 8.87 -10.41
N GLU A 162 -9.26 9.38 -9.25
CA GLU A 162 -10.03 10.32 -8.44
C GLU A 162 -9.16 11.50 -8.03
N PRO A 163 -9.74 12.73 -7.94
CA PRO A 163 -9.01 13.93 -7.57
C PRO A 163 -8.68 13.91 -6.09
N ASP A 164 -7.59 13.25 -5.75
CA ASP A 164 -7.02 13.24 -4.41
C ASP A 164 -5.64 13.89 -4.42
N SER A 165 -5.55 15.05 -3.77
CA SER A 165 -4.32 15.83 -3.72
C SER A 165 -3.49 15.56 -2.46
N THR A 166 -3.89 14.62 -1.59
CA THR A 166 -3.20 14.40 -0.31
C THR A 166 -1.74 14.06 -0.52
N GLU A 167 -1.44 13.10 -1.40
CA GLU A 167 -0.06 12.72 -1.66
C GLU A 167 0.76 13.91 -2.16
N TYR A 168 0.29 14.61 -3.21
CA TYR A 168 1.00 15.77 -3.76
C TYR A 168 1.23 16.88 -2.71
N SER A 169 0.18 17.24 -1.96
CA SER A 169 0.25 18.28 -0.94
C SER A 169 1.18 17.89 0.20
N THR A 170 1.18 16.60 0.58
CA THR A 170 2.11 16.08 1.58
C THR A 170 3.55 16.14 1.10
N LEU A 171 3.83 15.73 -0.15
CA LEU A 171 5.19 15.79 -0.69
C LEU A 171 5.71 17.23 -0.71
N GLN A 172 4.89 18.21 -1.12
CA GLN A 172 5.25 19.64 -1.06
C GLN A 172 5.46 20.13 0.38
N PHE A 173 4.61 19.68 1.31
CA PHE A 173 4.73 20.02 2.71
C PHE A 173 6.00 19.45 3.33
N LEU A 174 6.35 18.20 3.04
CA LEU A 174 7.58 17.57 3.52
C LEU A 174 8.84 18.20 2.93
N GLU A 175 8.84 18.49 1.62
CA GLU A 175 9.94 19.19 0.96
C GLU A 175 10.27 20.53 1.64
N THR A 176 9.24 21.26 2.09
CA THR A 176 9.40 22.58 2.69
C THR A 176 9.61 22.55 4.21
N ARG A 177 8.97 21.62 4.93
CA ARG A 177 8.92 21.61 6.40
C ARG A 177 9.83 20.58 7.03
N SER A 178 10.17 19.52 6.31
CA SER A 178 10.97 18.41 6.83
C SER A 178 11.79 17.71 5.73
N PRO A 179 12.70 18.44 5.05
CA PRO A 179 13.44 17.91 3.89
C PRO A 179 14.41 16.78 4.21
N THR A 180 14.63 16.46 5.49
CA THR A 180 15.42 15.31 5.94
C THR A 180 14.67 14.00 5.86
N ILE A 181 13.33 14.05 5.78
CA ILE A 181 12.52 12.86 5.54
C ILE A 181 12.74 12.42 4.09
N PRO A 182 13.13 11.16 3.85
CA PRO A 182 13.39 10.68 2.50
C PRO A 182 12.06 10.36 1.79
N ALA A 183 11.36 11.40 1.32
CA ALA A 183 10.15 11.28 0.51
C ALA A 183 10.44 11.73 -0.95
N PRO A 184 9.70 11.21 -1.95
CA PRO A 184 9.82 11.68 -3.33
C PRO A 184 9.58 13.19 -3.43
N ARG A 185 10.37 13.92 -4.24
CA ARG A 185 10.02 15.31 -4.54
C ARG A 185 8.89 15.38 -5.57
N PRO A 186 7.89 16.24 -5.36
CA PRO A 186 6.80 16.40 -6.31
C PRO A 186 7.22 17.29 -7.49
N HIS A 187 6.95 16.84 -8.72
CA HIS A 187 7.26 17.56 -9.96
C HIS A 187 6.05 18.16 -10.67
N GLY A 188 4.86 18.00 -10.11
CA GLY A 188 3.61 18.60 -10.60
C GLY A 188 2.54 17.58 -10.92
N VAL A 189 1.37 18.05 -11.35
CA VAL A 189 0.22 17.19 -11.66
C VAL A 189 -0.52 17.74 -12.87
N ILE A 190 -0.89 16.84 -13.77
CA ILE A 190 -1.84 17.14 -14.84
C ILE A 190 -3.08 16.27 -14.72
N SER A 191 -4.21 16.77 -15.19
CA SER A 191 -5.46 16.01 -15.29
C SER A 191 -5.85 15.83 -16.74
N ILE A 192 -6.20 14.61 -17.14
CA ILE A 192 -6.82 14.29 -18.44
C ILE A 192 -8.14 13.57 -18.16
N GLY A 193 -9.26 14.21 -18.49
CA GLY A 193 -10.58 13.77 -18.05
C GLY A 193 -10.63 13.64 -16.53
N ASN A 194 -10.96 12.45 -16.03
CA ASN A 194 -11.06 12.17 -14.59
C ASN A 194 -9.78 11.57 -13.99
N THR A 195 -8.70 11.42 -14.76
CA THR A 195 -7.45 10.83 -14.28
C THR A 195 -6.45 11.93 -13.98
N TRP A 196 -5.85 11.91 -12.79
CA TRP A 196 -4.70 12.73 -12.45
C TRP A 196 -3.42 11.95 -12.66
N TYR A 197 -2.41 12.62 -13.19
CA TYR A 197 -1.06 12.10 -13.41
C TYR A 197 -0.12 12.93 -12.57
N MET A 198 0.29 12.36 -11.44
CA MET A 198 1.20 12.98 -10.49
C MET A 198 2.63 12.59 -10.83
N PHE A 199 3.49 13.58 -11.03
CA PHE A 199 4.91 13.37 -11.30
C PHE A 199 5.73 13.58 -10.04
N MET A 200 6.69 12.71 -9.79
CA MET A 200 7.58 12.78 -8.63
C MET A 200 8.91 12.07 -8.88
N ASP A 201 9.87 12.21 -7.96
CA ASP A 201 11.15 11.49 -8.04
C ASP A 201 10.94 9.96 -8.02
N LEU A 202 11.74 9.25 -8.82
CA LEU A 202 11.95 7.81 -8.64
C LEU A 202 12.82 7.59 -7.39
N VAL A 203 12.26 6.96 -6.36
CA VAL A 203 13.04 6.57 -5.17
C VAL A 203 13.88 5.33 -5.50
N PRO A 204 15.21 5.38 -5.33
CA PRO A 204 16.09 4.28 -5.71
C PRO A 204 15.93 3.07 -4.78
N GLY A 205 16.21 1.88 -5.31
CA GLY A 205 16.21 0.63 -4.55
C GLY A 205 15.00 -0.25 -4.83
N VAL A 206 14.72 -1.16 -3.90
CA VAL A 206 13.58 -2.10 -3.94
C VAL A 206 12.69 -1.88 -2.72
N ASN A 207 11.41 -2.24 -2.82
CA ASN A 207 10.56 -2.19 -1.64
C ASN A 207 10.99 -3.24 -0.61
N LEU A 208 10.82 -2.91 0.67
CA LEU A 208 11.24 -3.75 1.79
C LEU A 208 10.46 -5.07 1.80
N GLU A 209 9.19 -5.08 1.38
CA GLU A 209 8.35 -6.29 1.29
C GLU A 209 9.02 -7.40 0.46
N THR A 210 9.75 -7.03 -0.60
CA THR A 210 10.42 -7.97 -1.50
C THR A 210 11.63 -8.65 -0.84
N VAL A 211 12.41 -7.90 -0.07
CA VAL A 211 13.66 -8.41 0.53
C VAL A 211 13.48 -8.87 1.98
N TRP A 212 12.39 -8.47 2.65
CA TRP A 212 12.12 -8.80 4.06
C TRP A 212 12.32 -10.29 4.41
N PRO A 213 11.85 -11.26 3.59
CA PRO A 213 12.00 -12.68 3.90
C PRO A 213 13.45 -13.20 3.86
N SER A 214 14.36 -12.52 3.15
CA SER A 214 15.77 -12.91 3.08
C SER A 214 16.63 -12.26 4.15
N LEU A 215 16.06 -11.36 4.97
CA LEU A 215 16.82 -10.64 5.98
C LEU A 215 17.04 -11.48 7.23
N THR A 216 18.25 -11.37 7.77
CA THR A 216 18.61 -11.89 9.09
C THR A 216 17.97 -11.06 10.20
N GLU A 217 17.78 -11.66 11.37
CA GLU A 217 17.22 -10.97 12.55
C GLU A 217 17.95 -9.65 12.90
N PRO A 218 19.30 -9.60 12.94
CA PRO A 218 19.99 -8.34 13.20
C PRO A 218 19.72 -7.25 12.16
N GLN A 219 19.50 -7.61 10.89
CA GLN A 219 19.13 -6.64 9.85
C GLN A 219 17.71 -6.13 10.04
N LYS A 220 16.74 -7.00 10.35
CA LYS A 220 15.36 -6.61 10.66
C LYS A 220 15.31 -5.66 11.86
N GLU A 221 16.08 -5.96 12.91
CA GLU A 221 16.22 -5.09 14.08
C GLU A 221 16.87 -3.74 13.74
N ALA A 222 17.90 -3.72 12.90
CA ALA A 222 18.53 -2.48 12.43
C ALA A 222 17.55 -1.61 11.65
N ILE A 223 16.82 -2.18 10.69
CA ILE A 223 15.79 -1.49 9.91
C ILE A 223 14.70 -0.94 10.83
N SER A 224 14.23 -1.72 11.80
CA SER A 224 13.23 -1.27 12.78
C SER A 224 13.71 -0.05 13.58
N ARG A 225 14.98 -0.04 14.01
CA ARG A 225 15.59 1.12 14.68
C ARG A 225 15.67 2.35 13.78
N ASP A 226 16.08 2.17 12.52
CA ASP A 226 16.20 3.29 11.58
C ASP A 226 14.83 3.87 11.22
N LEU A 227 13.82 3.02 11.03
CA LEU A 227 12.43 3.45 10.84
C LEU A 227 11.89 4.18 12.08
N ASN A 228 12.26 3.76 13.29
CA ASN A 228 11.88 4.46 14.52
C ASN A 228 12.44 5.90 14.53
N ILE A 229 13.68 6.08 14.09
CA ILE A 229 14.30 7.42 13.96
C ILE A 229 13.54 8.27 12.93
N LEU A 230 13.17 7.69 11.78
CA LEU A 230 12.36 8.41 10.78
C LEU A 230 10.98 8.80 11.32
N LEU A 231 10.32 7.93 12.09
CA LEU A 231 9.06 8.23 12.74
C LEU A 231 9.21 9.33 13.81
N GLN A 232 10.32 9.37 14.55
CA GLN A 232 10.60 10.47 15.47
C GLN A 232 10.73 11.81 14.73
N GLN A 233 11.41 11.82 13.59
CA GLN A 233 11.54 13.01 12.74
C GLN A 233 10.18 13.45 12.18
N LEU A 234 9.34 12.52 11.72
CA LEU A 234 7.98 12.81 11.27
C LEU A 234 7.14 13.42 12.39
N ARG A 235 7.18 12.83 13.59
CA ARG A 235 6.44 13.36 14.75
C ARG A 235 6.95 14.71 15.25
N ALA A 236 8.19 15.08 14.94
CA ALA A 236 8.76 16.39 15.25
C ALA A 236 8.21 17.52 14.36
N VAL A 237 7.54 17.20 13.25
CA VAL A 237 6.91 18.20 12.40
C VAL A 237 5.77 18.89 13.17
N ALA A 238 5.92 20.19 13.39
CA ALA A 238 5.04 20.95 14.27
C ALA A 238 3.60 21.00 13.74
N PHE A 239 2.66 20.48 14.55
CA PHE A 239 1.23 20.71 14.38
C PHE A 239 0.86 22.14 14.80
N LYS A 240 0.04 22.81 14.01
CA LYS A 240 -0.46 24.15 14.32
C LYS A 240 -1.79 24.05 15.08
N PRO A 241 -1.88 24.49 16.34
CA PRO A 241 -3.14 24.46 17.07
C PRO A 241 -4.26 25.19 16.31
N GLY A 242 -5.44 24.59 16.29
CA GLY A 242 -6.61 25.11 15.59
C GLY A 242 -6.73 24.72 14.11
N THR A 243 -5.76 23.99 13.54
CA THR A 243 -5.94 23.36 12.22
C THR A 243 -6.72 22.05 12.35
N PRO A 244 -7.55 21.68 11.36
CA PRO A 244 -8.20 20.38 11.35
C PRO A 244 -7.18 19.24 11.21
N LEU A 245 -7.56 18.08 11.70
CA LEU A 245 -6.87 16.80 11.51
C LEU A 245 -6.99 16.34 10.05
N GLY A 246 -6.10 15.44 9.66
CA GLY A 246 -6.06 14.86 8.31
C GLY A 246 -4.98 15.47 7.41
N GLY A 247 -5.20 15.38 6.10
CA GLY A 247 -4.24 15.83 5.08
C GLY A 247 -3.90 17.32 5.19
N VAL A 248 -2.64 17.65 4.92
CA VAL A 248 -2.06 19.00 5.11
C VAL A 248 -2.63 20.06 4.18
N GLY A 249 -3.22 19.65 3.05
CA GLY A 249 -3.92 20.52 2.11
C GLY A 249 -5.41 20.67 2.42
N GLY A 250 -5.88 20.21 3.58
CA GLY A 250 -7.29 20.26 3.96
C GLY A 250 -8.14 19.15 3.36
N GLN A 251 -7.53 18.07 2.88
CA GLN A 251 -8.23 16.90 2.30
C GLN A 251 -9.04 16.11 3.34
N GLY A 252 -8.95 16.46 4.61
CA GLY A 252 -9.67 15.79 5.69
C GLY A 252 -9.01 14.50 6.15
N CYS A 253 -9.69 13.81 7.06
CA CYS A 253 -9.23 12.54 7.60
C CYS A 253 -9.63 11.39 6.67
N LYS A 254 -8.77 10.38 6.57
CA LYS A 254 -9.00 9.20 5.74
C LYS A 254 -8.95 7.88 6.52
N ASP A 255 -9.81 6.95 6.15
CA ASP A 255 -9.84 5.57 6.67
C ASP A 255 -9.95 4.55 5.53
N PHE A 256 -9.14 3.49 5.55
CA PHE A 256 -8.99 2.54 4.45
C PHE A 256 -9.27 1.07 4.82
N ARG A 257 -9.88 0.78 5.98
CA ARG A 257 -10.14 -0.60 6.47
C ARG A 257 -10.93 -1.52 5.54
N ARG A 258 -11.86 -0.96 4.78
CA ARG A 258 -12.71 -1.71 3.84
C ARG A 258 -12.65 -1.06 2.46
N HIS A 259 -13.03 0.21 2.43
CA HIS A 259 -12.94 1.12 1.28
C HIS A 259 -12.38 2.43 1.82
N ILE A 260 -11.72 3.21 0.95
CA ILE A 260 -11.24 4.53 1.35
C ILE A 260 -12.45 5.41 1.63
N ARG A 261 -12.51 5.96 2.83
CA ARG A 261 -13.45 6.99 3.26
C ARG A 261 -12.69 8.24 3.58
N THR A 262 -13.24 9.38 3.20
CA THR A 262 -12.71 10.71 3.52
C THR A 262 -13.76 11.47 4.32
N SER A 263 -13.33 12.27 5.30
CA SER A 263 -14.26 13.06 6.11
C SER A 263 -14.92 14.16 5.30
N ASP A 264 -16.25 14.22 5.31
CA ASP A 264 -17.04 15.25 4.60
C ASP A 264 -16.95 16.65 5.22
N ALA A 265 -16.42 16.75 6.44
CA ALA A 265 -16.28 18.00 7.19
C ALA A 265 -14.95 18.03 7.97
N PRO A 266 -14.39 19.22 8.23
CA PRO A 266 -13.19 19.36 9.04
C PRO A 266 -13.35 18.77 10.46
N ILE A 267 -12.36 17.98 10.87
CA ILE A 267 -12.30 17.30 12.17
C ILE A 267 -11.28 18.01 13.05
N TYR A 268 -11.68 18.49 14.24
CA TYR A 268 -10.81 19.28 15.13
C TYR A 268 -10.50 18.57 16.45
N SER A 269 -11.13 17.42 16.71
CA SER A 269 -11.00 16.69 17.95
C SER A 269 -10.89 15.19 17.71
N THR A 270 -10.27 14.50 18.67
CA THR A 270 -10.20 13.04 18.69
C THR A 270 -11.60 12.42 18.70
N GLU A 271 -12.54 12.99 19.45
CA GLU A 271 -13.94 12.52 19.44
C GLU A 271 -14.58 12.58 18.04
N GLN A 272 -14.40 13.67 17.30
CA GLN A 272 -14.88 13.78 15.92
C GLN A 272 -14.17 12.77 15.00
N LEU A 273 -12.87 12.55 15.19
CA LEU A 273 -12.12 11.54 14.43
C LEU A 273 -12.67 10.13 14.68
N TRP A 274 -12.92 9.77 15.93
CA TRP A 274 -13.50 8.46 16.27
C TRP A 274 -14.92 8.30 15.75
N ASN A 275 -15.72 9.37 15.76
CA ASN A 275 -17.02 9.40 15.11
C ASN A 275 -16.92 9.12 13.61
N PHE A 276 -15.93 9.68 12.93
CA PHE A 276 -15.69 9.41 11.52
C PHE A 276 -15.26 7.95 11.30
N MET A 277 -14.30 7.46 12.09
CA MET A 277 -13.74 6.11 11.98
C MET A 277 -14.79 5.02 12.24
N TYR A 278 -15.63 5.16 13.26
CA TYR A 278 -16.57 4.10 13.69
C TYR A 278 -18.04 4.47 13.54
N GLY A 279 -18.36 5.65 13.01
CA GLY A 279 -19.73 6.15 12.88
C GLY A 279 -20.58 5.38 11.90
N ASN A 280 -20.00 4.54 11.05
CA ASN A 280 -20.71 3.62 10.16
C ASN A 280 -20.71 2.16 10.66
N ALA A 281 -20.19 1.91 11.87
CA ALA A 281 -20.17 0.58 12.44
C ALA A 281 -21.58 -0.01 12.54
N ARG A 282 -21.76 -1.24 12.05
CA ARG A 282 -22.98 -2.03 12.25
C ARG A 282 -23.27 -2.07 13.74
N ARG A 283 -24.53 -1.88 14.09
CA ARG A 283 -25.03 -1.92 15.48
C ARG A 283 -24.55 -0.78 16.37
N LYS A 284 -23.99 0.33 15.83
CA LYS A 284 -23.61 1.52 16.63
C LYS A 284 -24.72 2.01 17.57
N ASP A 285 -25.98 1.92 17.13
CA ASP A 285 -27.16 2.40 17.87
C ASP A 285 -27.71 1.39 18.89
N THR A 286 -27.20 0.16 18.89
CA THR A 286 -27.58 -0.87 19.87
C THR A 286 -27.01 -0.56 21.25
N VAL A 287 -27.58 -1.18 22.29
CA VAL A 287 -27.04 -1.09 23.66
C VAL A 287 -25.58 -1.54 23.70
N TYR A 288 -25.21 -2.59 22.95
CA TYR A 288 -23.83 -3.07 22.85
C TYR A 288 -22.90 -2.05 22.18
N GLY A 289 -23.30 -1.47 21.05
CA GLY A 289 -22.51 -0.43 20.36
C GLY A 289 -22.31 0.81 21.22
N LYS A 290 -23.38 1.27 21.90
CA LYS A 290 -23.32 2.38 22.87
C LYS A 290 -22.43 2.05 24.07
N PHE A 291 -22.50 0.82 24.58
CA PHE A 291 -21.65 0.34 25.65
C PHE A 291 -20.17 0.34 25.23
N LEU A 292 -19.82 -0.27 24.09
CA LEU A 292 -18.46 -0.28 23.55
C LEU A 292 -17.93 1.14 23.40
N ARG A 293 -18.72 2.05 22.84
CA ARG A 293 -18.35 3.46 22.64
C ARG A 293 -18.02 4.16 23.95
N LYS A 294 -18.80 3.89 25.00
CA LYS A 294 -18.55 4.44 26.34
C LYS A 294 -17.23 3.92 26.94
N GLN A 295 -16.80 2.70 26.61
CA GLN A 295 -15.55 2.11 27.14
C GLN A 295 -14.31 2.47 26.32
N THR A 296 -14.45 2.63 25.01
CA THR A 296 -13.32 2.77 24.07
C THR A 296 -12.88 4.22 23.85
N PHE A 297 -13.74 5.20 24.13
CA PHE A 297 -13.45 6.62 23.87
C PHE A 297 -13.59 7.52 25.10
N PRO A 298 -12.86 7.27 26.20
CA PRO A 298 -12.74 8.29 27.23
C PRO A 298 -12.01 9.52 26.64
N PRO A 299 -12.37 10.76 27.05
CA PRO A 299 -11.62 11.95 26.65
C PRO A 299 -10.16 11.79 27.09
N ARG A 300 -9.25 11.64 26.14
CA ARG A 300 -7.81 11.57 26.37
C ARG A 300 -7.13 12.76 25.71
N LYS A 301 -6.22 13.39 26.43
CA LYS A 301 -5.27 14.33 25.82
C LYS A 301 -4.27 13.49 25.03
N GLN A 302 -4.32 13.61 23.71
CA GLN A 302 -3.39 12.94 22.81
C GLN A 302 -2.56 13.99 22.09
N ASN A 303 -1.29 13.66 21.84
CA ASN A 303 -0.48 14.50 20.97
C ASN A 303 -0.95 14.31 19.53
N ILE A 304 -1.11 15.42 18.82
CA ILE A 304 -1.34 15.41 17.38
C ILE A 304 0.02 15.49 16.71
N VAL A 305 0.32 14.49 15.89
CA VAL A 305 1.60 14.32 15.22
C VAL A 305 1.36 14.08 13.73
N PHE A 306 2.39 14.32 12.93
CA PHE A 306 2.35 13.96 11.51
C PHE A 306 2.63 12.47 11.35
N ILE A 307 1.81 11.77 10.57
CA ILE A 307 1.90 10.32 10.32
C ILE A 307 1.93 10.04 8.81
N HIS A 308 2.52 8.91 8.43
CA HIS A 308 2.49 8.38 7.07
C HIS A 308 1.09 7.83 6.74
N GLY A 309 0.49 7.08 7.66
CA GLY A 309 -0.89 6.60 7.54
C GLY A 309 -1.08 5.32 6.72
N ASP A 310 -0.06 4.89 5.97
CA ASP A 310 0.05 3.54 5.37
C ASP A 310 1.48 3.00 5.51
N PHE A 311 1.95 2.86 6.75
CA PHE A 311 3.34 2.48 7.06
C PHE A 311 3.53 0.96 7.01
N ARG A 312 3.92 0.45 5.83
CA ARG A 312 4.08 -0.99 5.55
C ARG A 312 5.31 -1.27 4.68
N PRO A 313 5.82 -2.52 4.64
CA PRO A 313 7.04 -2.86 3.89
C PRO A 313 6.99 -2.51 2.39
N ALA A 314 5.81 -2.59 1.78
CA ALA A 314 5.62 -2.23 0.37
C ALA A 314 5.92 -0.75 0.06
N ASN A 315 5.80 0.11 1.08
CA ASN A 315 5.95 1.57 0.98
C ASN A 315 7.30 2.07 1.53
N ILE A 316 8.18 1.15 1.91
CA ILE A 316 9.53 1.45 2.42
C ILE A 316 10.53 0.99 1.37
N MET A 317 11.31 1.93 0.83
CA MET A 317 12.34 1.65 -0.16
C MET A 317 13.69 1.44 0.53
N VAL A 318 14.44 0.43 0.08
CA VAL A 318 15.76 0.09 0.60
C VAL A 318 16.78 -0.14 -0.51
N ASP A 319 18.01 0.26 -0.23
CA ASP A 319 19.22 -0.15 -0.95
C ASP A 319 19.71 -1.46 -0.34
N HIS A 320 19.64 -2.53 -1.15
CA HIS A 320 20.10 -3.88 -0.82
C HIS A 320 21.32 -4.28 -1.65
N SER A 321 22.09 -3.31 -2.17
CA SER A 321 23.33 -3.59 -2.90
C SER A 321 24.46 -4.12 -2.01
N ASP A 322 24.48 -3.71 -0.75
CA ASP A 322 25.32 -4.26 0.31
C ASP A 322 24.47 -5.13 1.21
N GLU A 323 24.57 -6.46 1.04
CA GLU A 323 23.85 -7.42 1.88
C GLU A 323 24.16 -7.23 3.36
N ALA A 324 25.34 -6.72 3.75
CA ALA A 324 25.65 -6.51 5.17
C ALA A 324 24.97 -5.25 5.75
N ASN A 325 24.60 -4.28 4.91
CA ASN A 325 24.12 -2.98 5.36
C ASN A 325 22.96 -2.46 4.50
N ILE A 326 21.75 -2.87 4.87
CA ILE A 326 20.53 -2.48 4.19
C ILE A 326 20.15 -1.08 4.66
N ARG A 327 20.08 -0.13 3.72
CA ARG A 327 19.79 1.27 4.03
C ARG A 327 18.43 1.67 3.48
N ILE A 328 17.64 2.36 4.30
CA ILE A 328 16.38 2.96 3.85
C ILE A 328 16.70 4.12 2.91
N THR A 329 16.16 4.06 1.70
CA THR A 329 16.34 5.09 0.65
C THR A 329 15.15 6.01 0.54
N GLY A 330 13.96 5.58 0.99
CA GLY A 330 12.81 6.46 1.08
C GLY A 330 11.51 5.80 1.53
N LEU A 331 10.53 6.66 1.79
CA LEU A 331 9.14 6.31 2.08
C LEU A 331 8.28 6.83 0.93
N ILE A 332 7.44 5.97 0.38
CA ILE A 332 6.55 6.27 -0.76
C ILE A 332 5.09 6.09 -0.38
N ASP A 333 4.18 6.51 -1.25
CA ASP A 333 2.73 6.34 -1.10
C ASP A 333 2.13 7.12 0.09
N TRP A 334 2.26 8.45 0.02
CA TRP A 334 1.85 9.37 1.09
C TRP A 334 0.36 9.75 1.06
N GLU A 335 -0.48 9.02 0.31
CA GLU A 335 -1.89 9.36 0.10
C GLU A 335 -2.76 9.30 1.36
N MET A 336 -2.29 8.61 2.40
CA MET A 336 -2.98 8.44 3.69
C MET A 336 -2.45 9.32 4.82
N SER A 337 -1.46 10.16 4.50
CA SER A 337 -0.71 10.96 5.48
C SER A 337 -1.48 12.17 5.99
N GLY A 338 -0.98 12.74 7.10
CA GLY A 338 -1.55 13.95 7.68
C GLY A 338 -1.28 14.08 9.17
N PHE A 339 -1.97 15.03 9.79
CA PHE A 339 -1.94 15.23 11.24
C PHE A 339 -3.04 14.45 11.93
N TYR A 340 -2.65 13.53 12.82
CA TYR A 340 -3.54 12.63 13.54
C TYR A 340 -3.03 12.42 14.98
N PRO A 341 -3.85 11.86 15.87
CA PRO A 341 -3.37 11.35 17.15
C PRO A 341 -2.23 10.35 17.00
N GLU A 342 -1.26 10.35 17.91
CA GLU A 342 -0.02 9.57 17.81
C GLU A 342 -0.20 8.05 17.72
N ASP A 343 -1.32 7.53 18.22
CA ASP A 343 -1.71 6.11 18.18
C ASP A 343 -2.24 5.67 16.79
N MET A 344 -2.61 6.63 15.92
CA MET A 344 -3.20 6.31 14.62
C MET A 344 -2.26 5.60 13.67
N GLU A 345 -0.95 5.89 13.72
CA GLU A 345 0.03 5.18 12.90
C GLU A 345 0.10 3.70 13.28
N CYS A 346 0.11 3.39 14.59
CA CYS A 346 0.07 2.01 15.09
C CYS A 346 -1.19 1.26 14.64
N ILE A 347 -2.34 1.91 14.79
CA ILE A 347 -3.63 1.36 14.36
C ILE A 347 -3.61 1.08 12.84
N LYS A 348 -3.20 2.06 12.04
CA LYS A 348 -3.19 1.95 10.57
C LYS A 348 -2.18 0.91 10.08
N ALA A 349 -0.97 0.87 10.65
CA ALA A 349 0.07 -0.09 10.30
C ALA A 349 -0.35 -1.54 10.58
N THR A 350 -1.31 -1.76 11.50
CA THR A 350 -1.80 -3.11 11.86
C THR A 350 -3.16 -3.46 11.23
N ASN A 351 -3.79 -2.58 10.44
CA ASN A 351 -5.08 -2.85 9.79
C ASN A 351 -5.06 -4.06 8.84
N ASN A 352 -3.89 -4.37 8.27
CA ASN A 352 -3.73 -5.51 7.37
C ASN A 352 -3.33 -6.80 8.08
N LEU A 353 -3.13 -6.77 9.41
CA LEU A 353 -2.77 -7.94 10.20
C LEU A 353 -3.99 -8.83 10.42
N SER A 354 -3.95 -10.00 9.80
CA SER A 354 -4.93 -11.06 9.90
C SER A 354 -4.42 -12.18 10.81
N SER A 355 -5.33 -12.89 11.48
CA SER A 355 -4.99 -14.06 12.32
C SER A 355 -4.37 -15.24 11.56
N LEU A 356 -4.26 -15.12 10.23
CA LEU A 356 -3.67 -16.12 9.34
C LEU A 356 -2.37 -15.63 8.70
N ASP A 357 -1.94 -14.41 9.00
CA ASP A 357 -0.68 -13.89 8.46
C ASP A 357 0.49 -14.61 9.12
N CYS A 358 1.50 -14.89 8.29
CA CYS A 358 2.75 -15.50 8.70
C CYS A 358 3.93 -14.55 8.45
N ASP A 359 3.64 -13.27 8.13
CA ASP A 359 4.65 -12.25 7.92
C ASP A 359 5.18 -11.77 9.27
N GLU A 360 6.49 -11.92 9.46
CA GLU A 360 7.19 -11.52 10.68
C GLU A 360 7.28 -9.99 10.82
N TRP A 361 6.99 -9.21 9.78
CA TRP A 361 7.03 -7.74 9.82
C TRP A 361 6.41 -7.14 11.09
N TYR A 362 5.23 -7.64 11.49
CA TYR A 362 4.50 -7.13 12.66
C TYR A 362 5.19 -7.41 14.00
N LEU A 363 6.18 -8.31 14.03
CA LEU A 363 7.03 -8.58 15.19
C LEU A 363 8.21 -7.60 15.29
N HIS A 364 8.50 -6.85 14.23
CA HIS A 364 9.61 -5.90 14.14
C HIS A 364 9.14 -4.45 13.94
N LEU A 365 7.89 -4.14 14.30
CA LEU A 365 7.39 -2.77 14.23
C LEU A 365 8.30 -1.81 15.04
N PRO A 366 8.59 -0.61 14.50
CA PRO A 366 9.32 0.41 15.25
C PRO A 366 8.65 0.74 16.58
N GLU A 367 9.45 0.99 17.62
CA GLU A 367 9.00 1.24 19.00
C GLU A 367 7.85 2.27 19.08
N LEU A 368 7.95 3.39 18.36
CA LEU A 368 6.93 4.46 18.40
C LEU A 368 5.53 4.01 17.94
N ILE A 369 5.44 2.96 17.13
CA ILE A 369 4.19 2.44 16.55
C ILE A 369 3.89 1.02 16.98
N ASP A 370 4.66 0.47 17.92
CA ASP A 370 4.39 -0.83 18.49
C ASP A 370 3.12 -0.77 19.36
N PRO A 371 2.15 -1.69 19.15
CA PRO A 371 0.92 -1.76 19.94
C PRO A 371 1.12 -1.79 21.45
N ARG A 372 2.26 -2.28 21.96
CA ARG A 372 2.59 -2.31 23.40
C ARG A 372 2.60 -0.91 24.04
N HIS A 373 2.85 0.14 23.26
CA HIS A 373 2.80 1.54 23.72
C HIS A 373 1.43 2.20 23.50
N HIS A 374 0.53 1.58 22.75
CA HIS A 374 -0.78 2.11 22.35
C HIS A 374 -1.94 1.14 22.61
N LEU A 375 -1.78 0.23 23.58
CA LEU A 375 -2.67 -0.94 23.79
C LEU A 375 -4.15 -0.57 23.87
N GLU A 376 -4.48 0.50 24.60
CA GLU A 376 -5.89 0.89 24.79
C GLU A 376 -6.57 1.25 23.47
N SER A 377 -5.91 2.05 22.62
CA SER A 377 -6.44 2.46 21.33
C SER A 377 -6.37 1.33 20.30
N TRP A 378 -5.31 0.53 20.34
CA TRP A 378 -5.18 -0.65 19.48
C TRP A 378 -6.25 -1.71 19.77
N TYR A 379 -6.49 -2.04 21.04
CA TYR A 379 -7.58 -2.95 21.42
C TYR A 379 -8.96 -2.37 21.12
N ALA A 380 -9.14 -1.06 21.30
CA ALA A 380 -10.37 -0.40 20.88
C ALA A 380 -10.63 -0.63 19.39
N ASP A 381 -9.63 -0.38 18.54
CA ASP A 381 -9.75 -0.60 17.11
C ASP A 381 -10.08 -2.05 16.77
N LEU A 382 -9.36 -3.00 17.37
CA LEU A 382 -9.60 -4.44 17.18
C LEU A 382 -11.03 -4.85 17.55
N MET A 383 -11.62 -4.24 18.59
CA MET A 383 -13.02 -4.49 18.96
C MET A 383 -14.01 -3.90 17.96
N TRP A 384 -13.68 -2.76 17.33
CA TRP A 384 -14.57 -2.07 16.39
C TRP A 384 -14.47 -2.60 14.95
N ASP A 385 -13.29 -3.04 14.49
CA ASP A 385 -13.04 -3.45 13.11
C ASP A 385 -14.07 -4.43 12.51
N PRO A 386 -14.54 -5.47 13.23
CA PRO A 386 -15.54 -6.39 12.69
C PRO A 386 -16.90 -5.76 12.39
N TYR A 387 -17.17 -4.59 12.97
CA TYR A 387 -18.44 -3.88 12.84
C TYR A 387 -18.37 -2.75 11.81
N VAL A 388 -17.20 -2.20 11.51
CA VAL A 388 -17.03 -1.13 10.51
C VAL A 388 -17.39 -1.67 9.11
N VAL A 389 -18.20 -0.89 8.37
CA VAL A 389 -18.68 -1.23 7.02
C VAL A 389 -17.89 -0.52 5.96
#